data_AF-A0AAW5S834-F1
#
_entry.id   AF-A0AAW5S834-F1
#
_cell.length_a   1.000
_cell.length_b   1.000
_cell.length_c   1.000
_cell.angle_alpha   90.00
_cell.angle_beta   90.00
_cell.angle_gamma   90.00
#
_symmetry.space_group_name_H-M   'P 1'
#
loop_
_entity.id
_entity.type
_entity.pdbx_description
1 polymer ?
#
loop_
_entity_poly.entity_id
_entity_poly.type
_entity_poly.pdbx_seq_one_letter_code
_entity_poly.pdbx_strand_id
1 'polypeptide(L)'
;MSEVLVVGPHELRPGDEIVGVQRRGAGDTVSPRSNKIVEVGASEDPVTGGECIPLRRRASDPDWYELNLWKGSEYGDDTLFHVQRT
;
A
#
# COMPACT_ATOMS: atom_id res chain seq x y z
N MET A 1 -15.17 15.20 3.10
CA MET A 1 -15.23 14.00 2.24
C MET A 1 -13.78 13.64 1.96
N SER A 2 -13.31 12.47 2.38
CA SER A 2 -12.01 11.97 1.96
C SER A 2 -12.10 11.61 0.47
N GLU A 3 -11.36 12.33 -0.36
CA GLU A 3 -11.26 12.04 -1.79
C GLU A 3 -10.43 10.77 -1.98
N VAL A 4 -10.89 9.87 -2.87
CA VAL A 4 -10.11 8.70 -3.26
C VAL A 4 -9.17 9.12 -4.39
N LEU A 5 -7.88 9.05 -4.12
CA LEU A 5 -6.81 9.32 -5.09
C LEU A 5 -6.32 8.00 -5.69
N VAL A 6 -5.92 8.02 -6.96
CA VAL A 6 -5.27 6.89 -7.62
C VAL A 6 -3.80 7.25 -7.80
N VAL A 7 -2.91 6.48 -7.17
CA VAL A 7 -1.48 6.78 -7.09
C VAL A 7 -0.63 5.55 -7.42
N GLY A 8 0.54 5.75 -8.00
CA GLY A 8 1.54 4.69 -8.16
C GLY A 8 2.22 4.32 -6.84
N PRO A 9 3.05 3.25 -6.81
CA PRO A 9 3.69 2.80 -5.58
C PRO A 9 4.58 3.89 -4.95
N HIS A 10 5.37 4.60 -5.76
CA HIS A 10 6.29 5.65 -5.30
C HIS A 10 5.60 6.95 -4.83
N GLU A 11 4.30 7.06 -5.04
CA GLU A 11 3.50 8.23 -4.66
C GLU A 11 2.71 8.01 -3.35
N LEU A 12 2.77 6.78 -2.80
CA LEU A 12 2.21 6.45 -1.50
C LEU A 12 2.92 7.19 -0.38
N ARG A 13 2.13 7.68 0.56
CA ARG A 13 2.61 8.45 1.71
C ARG A 13 2.20 7.76 3.01
N PRO A 14 2.99 7.91 4.08
CA PRO A 14 2.55 7.54 5.43
C PRO A 14 1.16 8.10 5.75
N GLY A 15 0.28 7.23 6.25
CA GLY A 15 -1.11 7.56 6.58
C GLY A 15 -2.13 7.31 5.47
N ASP A 16 -1.71 7.07 4.23
CA ASP A 16 -2.64 6.70 3.16
C ASP A 16 -3.37 5.40 3.50
N GLU A 17 -4.71 5.41 3.44
CA GLU A 17 -5.49 4.17 3.53
C GLU A 17 -5.72 3.59 2.14
N ILE A 18 -5.10 2.45 1.85
CA ILE A 18 -5.32 1.70 0.61
C ILE A 18 -6.67 1.00 0.68
N VAL A 19 -7.63 1.51 -0.10
CA VAL A 19 -8.99 0.99 -0.21
C VAL A 19 -9.21 0.14 -1.48
N GLY A 20 -8.27 0.19 -2.43
CA GLY A 20 -8.33 -0.62 -3.64
C GLY A 20 -6.98 -0.71 -4.36
N VAL A 21 -6.83 -1.74 -5.19
CA VAL A 21 -5.59 -1.99 -5.96
C VAL A 21 -5.94 -2.48 -7.36
N GLN A 22 -5.30 -1.90 -8.37
CA GLN A 22 -5.23 -2.43 -9.73
C GLN A 22 -3.80 -2.91 -9.97
N ARG A 23 -3.61 -4.22 -10.16
CA ARG A 23 -2.26 -4.80 -10.19
C ARG A 23 -1.52 -4.54 -11.49
N ARG A 24 -2.27 -4.38 -12.60
CA ARG A 24 -1.72 -4.23 -13.95
C ARG A 24 -2.09 -2.89 -14.61
N GLY A 25 -2.15 -1.83 -13.82
CA GLY A 25 -2.51 -0.48 -14.29
C GLY A 25 -4.00 -0.25 -14.51
N ALA A 26 -4.32 0.87 -15.17
CA ALA A 26 -5.67 1.44 -15.21
C ALA A 26 -6.75 0.57 -15.91
N GLY A 27 -6.33 -0.40 -16.74
CA GLY A 27 -7.23 -1.34 -17.40
C GLY A 27 -7.59 -2.57 -16.57
N ASP A 28 -6.98 -2.74 -15.40
CA ASP A 28 -7.22 -3.89 -14.52
C ASP A 28 -8.45 -3.69 -13.63
N THR A 29 -9.00 -4.78 -13.09
CA THR A 29 -10.11 -4.68 -12.12
C THR A 29 -9.61 -4.15 -10.78
N VAL A 30 -10.34 -3.21 -10.19
CA VAL A 30 -10.05 -2.73 -8.84
C VAL A 30 -10.37 -3.83 -7.83
N SER A 31 -9.33 -4.41 -7.24
CA SER A 31 -9.45 -5.34 -6.13
C SER A 31 -9.61 -4.56 -4.82
N PRO A 32 -10.75 -4.67 -4.12
CA PRO A 32 -10.97 -3.94 -2.88
C PRO A 32 -9.96 -4.35 -1.81
N ARG A 33 -9.48 -3.36 -1.05
CA ARG A 33 -8.65 -3.55 0.13
C ARG A 33 -9.31 -2.83 1.29
N SER A 34 -9.10 -3.34 2.49
CA SER A 34 -9.59 -2.70 3.70
C SER A 34 -8.51 -2.76 4.77
N ASN A 35 -8.42 -1.69 5.56
CA ASN A 35 -7.50 -1.59 6.70
C ASN A 35 -6.02 -1.78 6.33
N LYS A 36 -5.60 -1.20 5.20
CA LYS A 36 -4.21 -1.22 4.71
C LYS A 36 -3.68 0.21 4.74
N ILE A 37 -3.29 0.65 5.92
CA ILE A 37 -2.77 2.02 6.12
C ILE A 37 -1.25 1.98 5.93
N VAL A 38 -0.71 2.84 5.07
CA VAL A 38 0.72 2.95 4.83
C VAL A 38 1.41 3.52 6.08
N GLU A 39 2.44 2.85 6.59
CA GLU A 39 3.24 3.34 7.72
C GLU A 39 4.45 4.14 7.21
N VAL A 40 5.13 3.63 6.18
CA VAL A 40 6.28 4.26 5.53
C VAL A 40 6.04 4.30 4.02
N GLY A 41 6.39 5.43 3.37
CA GLY A 41 6.25 5.56 1.92
C GLY A 41 7.08 4.51 1.17
N ALA A 42 6.60 4.02 0.03
CA ALA A 42 7.27 2.96 -0.73
C ALA A 42 8.69 3.32 -1.21
N SER A 43 9.02 4.62 -1.26
CA SER A 43 10.30 5.17 -1.66
C SER A 43 11.30 5.31 -0.50
N GLU A 44 10.90 5.06 0.74
CA GLU A 44 11.67 5.43 1.93
C GLU A 44 12.22 4.23 2.73
N ASP A 45 11.89 2.98 2.38
CA ASP A 45 12.37 1.81 3.12
C ASP A 45 12.95 0.70 2.22
N PRO A 46 14.29 0.52 2.18
CA PRO A 46 14.89 -0.70 1.68
C PRO A 46 14.85 -1.77 2.78
N VAL A 47 13.70 -2.41 2.98
CA VAL A 47 13.62 -3.60 3.85
C VAL A 47 14.55 -4.68 3.29
N THR A 48 15.39 -5.25 4.15
CA THR A 48 16.38 -6.26 3.77
C THR A 48 15.64 -7.51 3.27
N GLY A 49 15.62 -7.74 1.96
CA GLY A 49 14.92 -8.86 1.32
C GLY A 49 14.10 -8.50 0.07
N GLY A 50 13.91 -7.20 -0.19
CA GLY A 50 13.22 -6.68 -1.39
C GLY A 50 12.46 -5.39 -1.07
N GLU A 51 12.19 -4.55 -2.08
CA GLU A 51 11.38 -3.34 -1.92
C GLU A 51 9.98 -3.73 -1.41
N CYS A 52 9.58 -3.21 -0.25
CA CYS A 52 8.27 -3.46 0.33
C CYS A 52 7.69 -2.16 0.90
N ILE A 53 6.38 -2.17 1.16
CA ILE A 53 5.66 -1.03 1.73
C ILE A 53 5.18 -1.42 3.12
N PRO A 54 5.80 -0.88 4.18
CA PRO A 54 5.35 -1.12 5.55
C PRO A 54 3.95 -0.56 5.77
N LEU A 55 3.11 -1.35 6.42
CA LEU A 55 1.75 -0.99 6.76
C LEU A 55 1.59 -0.91 8.27
N ARG A 56 0.70 0.00 8.70
CA ARG A 56 0.38 0.17 10.10
C ARG A 56 -0.27 -1.08 10.66
N ARG A 57 0.29 -1.55 11.77
CA ARG A 57 -0.29 -2.63 12.57
C ARG A 57 -1.56 -2.17 13.25
N ARG A 58 -2.54 -3.05 13.34
CA ARG A 58 -3.71 -2.86 14.21
C ARG A 58 -3.30 -3.11 15.64
N ALA A 59 -4.06 -2.52 16.58
CA ALA A 59 -3.85 -2.76 18.00
C ALA A 59 -4.01 -4.25 18.40
N SER A 60 -4.68 -5.05 17.58
CA SER A 60 -4.85 -6.49 17.76
C SER A 60 -3.69 -7.32 17.21
N ASP A 61 -2.80 -6.74 16.43
CA ASP A 61 -1.71 -7.47 15.78
C ASP A 61 -0.56 -7.73 16.77
N PRO A 62 0.07 -8.92 16.76
CA PRO A 62 1.19 -9.21 17.65
C PRO A 62 2.40 -8.28 17.45
N ASP A 63 3.12 -7.99 18.54
CA ASP A 63 4.27 -7.07 18.51
C ASP A 63 5.44 -7.51 17.63
N TRP A 64 5.49 -8.79 17.25
CA TRP A 64 6.50 -9.36 16.36
C TRP A 64 6.03 -9.48 14.90
N TYR A 65 4.78 -9.08 14.60
CA TYR A 65 4.20 -9.23 13.27
C TYR A 65 4.46 -7.97 12.43
N GLU A 66 5.29 -8.11 11.39
CA GLU A 66 5.46 -7.09 10.37
C GLU A 66 4.38 -7.24 9.29
N LEU A 67 3.66 -6.14 9.01
CA LEU A 67 2.65 -6.12 7.96
C LEU A 67 3.19 -5.32 6.78
N ASN A 68 3.60 -6.00 5.72
CA ASN A 68 4.19 -5.38 4.54
C ASN A 68 3.37 -5.74 3.29
N LEU A 69 3.37 -4.85 2.28
CA LEU A 69 3.08 -5.22 0.90
C LEU A 69 4.40 -5.47 0.19
N TRP A 70 4.57 -6.62 -0.44
CA TRP A 70 5.83 -7.00 -1.07
C TRP A 70 5.84 -6.77 -2.59
N LYS A 71 6.86 -6.09 -3.11
CA LYS A 71 7.04 -5.92 -4.55
C LYS A 71 7.27 -7.27 -5.23
N GLY A 72 6.71 -7.44 -6.42
CA GLY A 72 6.79 -8.67 -7.23
C GLY A 72 5.78 -9.75 -6.84
N SER A 73 5.24 -9.74 -5.62
CA SER A 73 4.19 -10.69 -5.19
C SER A 73 2.82 -10.04 -4.99
N GLU A 74 2.79 -8.84 -4.42
CA GLU A 74 1.56 -8.13 -4.09
C GLU A 74 1.32 -6.90 -4.96
N TYR A 75 2.40 -6.24 -5.39
CA TYR A 75 2.38 -5.09 -6.31
C TYR A 75 3.60 -5.08 -7.25
N GLY A 76 3.49 -4.36 -8.35
CA GLY A 76 4.56 -4.06 -9.30
C GLY A 76 4.64 -2.56 -9.60
N ASP A 77 5.55 -2.17 -10.48
CA ASP A 77 5.76 -0.75 -10.83
C ASP A 77 4.55 -0.12 -11.54
N ASP A 78 3.74 -0.95 -12.21
CA ASP A 78 2.51 -0.58 -12.90
C ASP A 78 1.25 -0.68 -12.01
N THR A 79 1.41 -1.08 -10.75
CA THR A 79 0.29 -1.16 -9.81
C THR A 79 -0.23 0.22 -9.44
N LEU A 80 -1.55 0.39 -9.45
CA LEU A 80 -2.22 1.60 -8.99
C LEU A 80 -2.95 1.33 -7.69
N PHE A 81 -2.67 2.17 -6.69
CA PHE A 81 -3.31 2.15 -5.39
C PHE A 81 -4.41 3.21 -5.34
N HIS A 82 -5.60 2.77 -4.95
CA HIS A 82 -6.72 3.65 -4.65
C HIS A 82 -6.64 3.97 -3.16
N VAL A 83 -6.37 5.22 -2.81
CA VAL A 83 -6.09 5.63 -1.44
C VAL A 83 -7.03 6.72 -0.97
N GLN A 84 -7.46 6.63 0.29
CA GLN A 84 -8.08 7.75 0.98
C GLN A 84 -7.00 8.51 1.76
N ARG A 85 -6.94 9.82 1.52
CA ARG A 85 -6.00 10.74 2.18
C ARG A 85 -6.80 11.87 2.81
N THR A 86 -6.56 12.13 4.09
CA THR A 86 -7.14 13.26 4.85
C THR A 86 -6.12 14.31 5.16
#